data_AF-A0A931CS52-F1
#
_entry.id   AF-A0A931CS52-F1
#
_cell.length_a   1.000
_cell.length_b   1.000
_cell.length_c   1.000
_cell.angle_alpha   90.00
_cell.angle_beta   90.00
_cell.angle_gamma   90.00
#
_symmetry.space_group_name_H-M   'P 1'
#
loop_
_entity.id
_entity.type
_entity.pdbx_description
1 polymer ?
#
loop_
_entity_poly.entity_id
_entity_poly.type
_entity_poly.pdbx_seq_one_letter_code
_entity_poly.pdbx_strand_id
1 'polypeptide(L)'
;MASMTTTLFDNVPLKDMDPSALTMAIFADIRNIPSIDNAKVSSAISAAAYLHLHQTRANRKDLPRTSYIEHPLRNTVRVLRWGVASEAILTGIILHDTVEDCLTRILGAFVPGDWSGLNETAQRELAYGWIAGEFGQESSDLVRSLTNPVTEVEHLTKAQKRENYAVGVAAKIRGNAGAFIGKFTDFMDNAGGLHHNAVGGNEQMISHLIAKYHPLVAIFQTELNTNKDAIRALVSAAGYADIELKLSVLGRRLGALAGLYGTAA
;
A
#
# COMPACT_ATOMS: atom_id res chain seq x y z
N MET A 1 31.90 -1.65 9.85
CA MET A 1 30.99 -2.37 8.92
C MET A 1 30.07 -3.21 9.78
N ALA A 2 28.82 -2.78 9.97
CA ALA A 2 27.84 -3.62 10.64
C ALA A 2 27.50 -4.77 9.68
N SER A 3 27.85 -6.00 10.06
CA SER A 3 27.40 -7.20 9.37
C SER A 3 25.89 -7.20 9.39
N MET A 4 25.23 -7.03 8.23
CA MET A 4 23.81 -7.29 8.11
C MET A 4 23.61 -8.78 8.40
N THR A 5 23.21 -9.10 9.63
CA THR A 5 22.69 -10.42 9.98
C THR A 5 21.55 -10.72 9.03
N THR A 6 21.77 -11.68 8.13
CA THR A 6 20.70 -12.21 7.28
C THR A 6 19.57 -12.66 8.18
N THR A 7 18.41 -12.04 8.05
CA THR A 7 17.24 -12.46 8.83
C THR A 7 16.71 -13.76 8.24
N LEU A 8 16.02 -14.56 9.06
CA LEU A 8 15.44 -15.83 8.66
C LEU A 8 14.48 -15.70 7.45
N PHE A 9 13.99 -14.48 7.18
CA PHE A 9 12.96 -14.19 6.19
C PHE A 9 13.47 -13.48 4.93
N ASP A 10 14.75 -13.10 4.85
CA ASP A 10 15.29 -12.28 3.72
C ASP A 10 15.07 -12.96 2.37
N ASN A 11 15.24 -14.28 2.32
CA ASN A 11 15.12 -15.08 1.10
C ASN A 11 13.71 -15.67 0.88
N VAL A 12 12.78 -15.45 1.82
CA VAL A 12 11.41 -15.95 1.68
C VAL A 12 10.63 -14.99 0.76
N PRO A 13 10.00 -15.49 -0.32
CA PRO A 13 9.13 -14.67 -1.15
C PRO A 13 7.96 -14.12 -0.34
N LEU A 14 7.67 -12.82 -0.46
CA LEU A 14 6.61 -12.15 0.33
C LEU A 14 5.23 -12.84 0.23
N LYS A 15 4.93 -13.43 -0.93
CA LYS A 15 3.66 -14.13 -1.17
C LYS A 15 3.50 -15.43 -0.37
N ASP A 16 4.59 -15.98 0.12
CA ASP A 16 4.66 -17.25 0.85
C ASP A 16 4.79 -17.00 2.37
N MET A 17 4.73 -15.73 2.81
CA MET A 17 4.78 -15.33 4.22
C MET A 17 3.36 -15.06 4.72
N ASP A 18 2.97 -15.77 5.79
CA ASP A 18 1.73 -15.53 6.53
C ASP A 18 1.85 -14.28 7.44
N PRO A 19 0.78 -13.84 8.13
CA PRO A 19 0.84 -12.67 9.01
C PRO A 19 1.95 -12.75 10.06
N SER A 20 2.18 -13.93 10.65
CA SER A 20 3.19 -14.12 11.69
C SER A 20 4.60 -13.97 11.13
N ALA A 21 4.90 -14.60 9.99
CA ALA A 21 6.18 -14.46 9.30
C ALA A 21 6.44 -13.01 8.87
N LEU A 22 5.42 -12.32 8.36
CA LEU A 22 5.53 -10.90 7.97
C LEU A 22 5.83 -9.99 9.16
N THR A 23 5.10 -10.14 10.27
CA THR A 23 5.35 -9.36 11.49
C THR A 23 6.74 -9.63 12.05
N MET A 24 7.18 -10.89 12.07
CA MET A 24 8.52 -11.26 12.56
C MET A 24 9.64 -10.71 11.67
N ALA A 25 9.44 -10.67 10.35
CA ALA A 25 10.37 -10.03 9.43
C ALA A 25 10.47 -8.51 9.67
N ILE A 26 9.33 -7.82 9.84
CA ILE A 26 9.33 -6.39 10.17
C ILE A 26 10.12 -6.15 11.46
N PHE A 27 9.85 -6.90 12.53
CA PHE A 27 10.58 -6.75 13.79
C PHE A 27 12.05 -7.12 13.68
N ALA A 28 12.43 -8.07 12.83
CA ALA A 28 13.84 -8.38 12.59
C ALA A 28 14.56 -7.19 11.92
N ASP A 29 13.93 -6.54 10.96
CA ASP A 29 14.50 -5.42 10.20
C ASP A 29 14.58 -4.15 11.07
N ILE A 30 13.47 -3.73 11.69
CA ILE A 30 13.42 -2.45 12.42
C ILE A 30 14.31 -2.42 13.66
N ARG A 31 14.57 -3.57 14.30
CA ARG A 31 15.49 -3.65 15.44
C ARG A 31 16.91 -3.18 15.13
N ASN A 32 17.30 -3.21 13.85
CA ASN A 32 18.62 -2.78 13.40
C ASN A 32 18.65 -1.33 12.90
N ILE A 33 17.55 -0.59 13.01
CA ILE A 33 17.41 0.79 12.52
C ILE A 33 17.19 1.71 13.73
N PRO A 34 18.24 2.38 14.25
CA PRO A 34 18.16 3.14 15.49
C PRO A 34 17.15 4.31 15.49
N SER A 35 16.77 4.80 14.31
CA SER A 35 15.80 5.89 14.15
C SER A 35 14.34 5.45 14.26
N ILE A 36 14.07 4.15 14.42
CA ILE A 36 12.71 3.61 14.50
C ILE A 36 12.39 3.22 15.94
N ASP A 37 11.28 3.73 16.48
CA ASP A 37 10.65 3.23 17.69
C ASP A 37 9.89 1.94 17.39
N ASN A 38 10.47 0.82 17.83
CA ASN A 38 9.87 -0.50 17.70
C ASN A 38 8.50 -0.59 18.37
N ALA A 39 8.27 0.11 19.48
CA ALA A 39 6.99 0.09 20.19
C ALA A 39 5.90 0.74 19.33
N LYS A 40 6.21 1.86 18.67
CA LYS A 40 5.25 2.55 17.79
C LYS A 40 4.90 1.72 16.57
N VAL A 41 5.89 1.10 15.91
CA VAL A 41 5.62 0.19 14.79
C VAL A 41 4.81 -1.03 15.26
N SER A 42 5.11 -1.58 16.43
CA SER A 42 4.32 -2.66 17.02
C SER A 42 2.88 -2.23 17.28
N SER A 43 2.65 -1.05 17.85
CA SER A 43 1.31 -0.50 18.08
C SER A 43 0.55 -0.29 16.77
N ALA A 44 1.20 0.18 15.71
CA ALA A 44 0.59 0.33 14.40
C ALA A 44 0.16 -1.03 13.81
N ILE A 45 1.01 -2.06 13.93
CA ILE A 45 0.67 -3.43 13.52
C ILE A 45 -0.53 -3.95 14.31
N SER A 46 -0.53 -3.76 15.64
CA SER A 46 -1.66 -4.16 16.51
C SER A 46 -2.95 -3.44 16.14
N ALA A 47 -2.90 -2.13 15.88
CA ALA A 47 -4.04 -1.34 15.46
C ALA A 47 -4.57 -1.83 14.10
N ALA A 48 -3.72 -1.99 13.09
CA ALA A 48 -4.12 -2.51 11.78
C ALA A 48 -4.72 -3.92 11.89
N ALA A 49 -4.11 -4.82 12.67
CA ALA A 49 -4.60 -6.17 12.87
C ALA A 49 -5.98 -6.19 13.55
N TYR A 50 -6.19 -5.33 14.56
CA TYR A 50 -7.48 -5.16 15.20
C TYR A 50 -8.52 -4.59 14.23
N LEU A 51 -8.19 -3.53 13.50
CA LEU A 51 -9.13 -2.85 12.60
C LEU A 51 -9.60 -3.79 11.48
N HIS A 52 -8.67 -4.55 10.89
CA HIS A 52 -8.94 -5.49 9.81
C HIS A 52 -9.29 -6.93 10.29
N LEU A 53 -9.57 -7.15 11.58
CA LEU A 53 -9.68 -8.50 12.19
C LEU A 53 -10.62 -9.48 11.48
N HIS A 54 -11.71 -8.99 10.89
CA HIS A 54 -12.73 -9.82 10.21
C HIS A 54 -12.72 -9.64 8.69
N GLN A 55 -11.72 -8.93 8.16
CA GLN A 55 -11.56 -8.72 6.74
C GLN A 55 -10.64 -9.77 6.16
N THR A 56 -10.99 -10.25 4.97
CA THR A 56 -10.17 -11.20 4.23
C THR A 56 -9.96 -10.67 2.83
N ARG A 57 -8.79 -10.95 2.27
CA ARG A 57 -8.50 -10.68 0.87
C ARG A 57 -8.94 -11.86 0.01
N ALA A 58 -9.89 -11.59 -0.90
CA ALA A 58 -10.33 -12.56 -1.88
C ALA A 58 -9.30 -12.71 -3.03
N ASN A 59 -9.30 -13.91 -3.61
CA ASN A 59 -8.73 -14.30 -4.90
C ASN A 59 -7.20 -14.34 -5.03
N ARG A 60 -6.64 -15.52 -4.73
CA ARG A 60 -5.38 -16.02 -5.31
C ARG A 60 -5.57 -17.46 -5.81
N LYS A 61 -6.52 -17.67 -6.74
CA LYS A 61 -6.84 -18.99 -7.33
C LYS A 61 -7.12 -20.08 -6.27
N ASP A 62 -6.24 -21.07 -6.14
CA ASP A 62 -6.34 -22.24 -5.26
C ASP A 62 -5.78 -21.98 -3.85
N LEU A 63 -5.23 -20.79 -3.59
CA LEU A 63 -4.69 -20.44 -2.28
C LEU A 63 -5.83 -20.05 -1.32
N PRO A 64 -5.70 -20.37 -0.02
CA PRO A 64 -6.67 -19.97 1.00
C PRO A 64 -6.91 -18.47 0.99
N ARG A 65 -8.14 -18.05 1.32
CA ARG A 65 -8.41 -16.64 1.64
C ARG A 65 -7.47 -16.24 2.78
N THR A 66 -6.75 -15.16 2.56
CA THR A 66 -5.80 -14.65 3.54
C THR A 66 -6.43 -13.56 4.37
N SER A 67 -5.98 -13.41 5.62
CA SER A 67 -6.35 -12.25 6.44
C SER A 67 -5.93 -10.97 5.73
N TYR A 68 -6.75 -9.91 5.81
CA TYR A 68 -6.45 -8.65 5.12
C TYR A 68 -5.13 -8.06 5.59
N ILE A 69 -4.78 -8.23 6.87
CA ILE A 69 -3.54 -7.71 7.48
C ILE A 69 -2.27 -8.11 6.74
N GLU A 70 -2.26 -9.23 6.00
CA GLU A 70 -1.09 -9.59 5.19
C GLU A 70 -0.74 -8.53 4.14
N HIS A 71 -1.73 -7.81 3.60
CA HIS A 71 -1.52 -6.80 2.56
C HIS A 71 -0.65 -5.63 3.06
N PRO A 72 -1.05 -4.87 4.11
CA PRO A 72 -0.19 -3.81 4.64
C PRO A 72 1.15 -4.36 5.15
N LEU A 73 1.18 -5.54 5.78
CA LEU A 73 2.45 -6.11 6.27
C LEU A 73 3.41 -6.51 5.13
N ARG A 74 2.93 -7.10 4.03
CA ARG A 74 3.77 -7.35 2.84
C ARG A 74 4.31 -6.05 2.25
N ASN A 75 3.49 -5.01 2.22
CA ASN A 75 3.90 -3.69 1.75
C ASN A 75 5.00 -3.12 2.64
N THR A 76 4.88 -3.24 3.96
CA THR A 76 5.90 -2.80 4.94
C THR A 76 7.21 -3.56 4.77
N VAL A 77 7.20 -4.90 4.68
CA VAL A 77 8.43 -5.68 4.44
C VAL A 77 9.07 -5.29 3.11
N ARG A 78 8.28 -5.05 2.06
CA ARG A 78 8.81 -4.63 0.75
C ARG A 78 9.57 -3.31 0.83
N VAL A 79 9.04 -2.31 1.53
CA VAL A 79 9.72 -1.01 1.66
C VAL A 79 10.93 -1.07 2.58
N LEU A 80 10.91 -1.91 3.62
CA LEU A 80 12.09 -2.21 4.44
C LEU A 80 13.20 -2.84 3.60
N ARG A 81 12.86 -3.78 2.70
CA ARG A 81 13.81 -4.36 1.74
C ARG A 81 14.35 -3.34 0.72
N TRP A 82 13.62 -2.25 0.46
CA TRP A 82 14.16 -1.12 -0.29
C TRP A 82 15.11 -0.24 0.53
N GLY A 83 15.20 -0.45 1.83
CA GLY A 83 16.04 0.32 2.76
C GLY A 83 15.35 1.56 3.31
N VAL A 84 14.01 1.62 3.29
CA VAL A 84 13.27 2.70 3.96
C VAL A 84 13.50 2.62 5.47
N ALA A 85 14.09 3.69 6.03
CA ALA A 85 14.43 3.81 7.44
C ALA A 85 13.65 4.95 8.14
N SER A 86 12.39 5.15 7.76
CA SER A 86 11.49 6.17 8.31
C SER A 86 10.31 5.54 9.02
N GLU A 87 10.22 5.76 10.33
CA GLU A 87 9.10 5.29 11.17
C GLU A 87 7.74 5.79 10.67
N ALA A 88 7.65 7.06 10.27
CA ALA A 88 6.42 7.65 9.74
C ALA A 88 5.96 6.98 8.46
N ILE A 89 6.90 6.65 7.56
CA ILE A 89 6.58 5.92 6.32
C ILE A 89 6.10 4.51 6.61
N LEU A 90 6.79 3.78 7.49
CA LEU A 90 6.41 2.42 7.85
C LEU A 90 5.03 2.39 8.50
N THR A 91 4.78 3.30 9.45
CA THR A 91 3.50 3.40 10.16
C THR A 91 2.37 3.78 9.20
N GLY A 92 2.60 4.78 8.33
CA GLY A 92 1.60 5.17 7.35
C GLY A 92 1.28 4.07 6.34
N ILE A 93 2.25 3.23 5.95
CA ILE A 93 1.99 2.04 5.11
C ILE A 93 1.23 0.96 5.87
N ILE A 94 1.54 0.72 7.14
CA ILE A 94 0.79 -0.24 7.97
C ILE A 94 -0.68 0.14 8.08
N LEU A 95 -0.96 1.45 8.16
CA LEU A 95 -2.30 2.00 8.39
C LEU A 95 -3.01 2.50 7.13
N HIS A 96 -2.41 2.37 5.94
CA HIS A 96 -2.81 3.14 4.75
C HIS A 96 -4.28 2.95 4.32
N ASP A 97 -4.85 1.77 4.53
CA ASP A 97 -6.25 1.47 4.17
C ASP A 97 -7.24 1.66 5.33
N THR A 98 -6.75 1.86 6.55
CA THR A 98 -7.62 1.81 7.74
C THR A 98 -8.67 2.92 7.77
N VAL A 99 -8.35 4.10 7.26
CA VAL A 99 -9.29 5.24 7.23
C VAL A 99 -10.37 5.04 6.16
N GLU A 100 -10.05 4.39 5.04
CA GLU A 100 -11.03 4.06 4.00
C GLU A 100 -11.92 2.89 4.43
N ASP A 101 -11.31 1.80 4.89
CA ASP A 101 -11.98 0.51 5.03
C ASP A 101 -12.48 0.22 6.45
N CYS A 102 -11.98 0.96 7.44
CA CYS A 102 -12.22 0.68 8.86
C CYS A 102 -12.64 1.93 9.65
N LEU A 103 -13.11 3.00 9.00
CA LEU A 103 -13.45 4.28 9.63
C LEU A 103 -14.34 4.12 10.88
N THR A 104 -15.49 3.45 10.74
CA THR A 104 -16.41 3.23 11.86
C THR A 104 -15.76 2.49 13.03
N ARG A 105 -14.84 1.57 12.76
CA ARG A 105 -14.14 0.80 13.79
C ARG A 105 -13.04 1.62 14.46
N ILE A 106 -12.37 2.52 13.73
CA ILE A 106 -11.47 3.51 14.33
C ILE A 106 -12.26 4.38 15.31
N LEU A 107 -13.36 4.97 14.84
CA LEU A 107 -14.15 5.88 15.66
C LEU A 107 -14.69 5.19 16.91
N GLY A 108 -15.30 4.01 16.76
CA GLY A 108 -15.89 3.27 17.88
C GLY A 108 -14.88 2.73 18.90
N ALA A 109 -13.62 2.51 18.51
CA ALA A 109 -12.60 1.94 19.39
C ALA A 109 -11.69 3.00 20.02
N PHE A 110 -11.39 4.09 19.30
CA PHE A 110 -10.28 4.99 19.65
C PHE A 110 -10.66 6.47 19.73
N VAL A 111 -11.84 6.86 19.25
CA VAL A 111 -12.28 8.26 19.29
C VAL A 111 -13.44 8.41 20.28
N PRO A 112 -13.24 9.06 21.44
CA PRO A 112 -14.31 9.29 22.39
C PRO A 112 -15.40 10.23 21.84
N GLY A 113 -16.66 9.96 22.19
CA GLY A 113 -17.79 10.84 21.89
C GLY A 113 -18.79 10.27 20.87
N ASP A 114 -19.82 11.06 20.57
CA ASP A 114 -20.82 10.76 19.54
C ASP A 114 -20.47 11.48 18.23
N TRP A 115 -20.28 10.70 17.18
CA TRP A 115 -19.91 11.16 15.83
C TRP A 115 -21.04 10.92 14.82
N SER A 116 -22.20 10.44 15.25
CA SER A 116 -23.33 10.07 14.37
C SER A 116 -23.90 11.24 13.56
N GLY A 117 -23.74 12.47 14.06
CA GLY A 117 -24.16 13.70 13.37
C GLY A 117 -23.16 14.25 12.34
N LEU A 118 -21.97 13.64 12.21
CA LEU A 118 -20.91 14.11 11.31
C LEU A 118 -21.00 13.41 9.94
N ASN A 119 -20.68 14.15 8.88
CA ASN A 119 -20.45 13.53 7.57
C ASN A 119 -19.13 12.74 7.52
N GLU A 120 -18.94 11.91 6.50
CA GLU A 120 -17.77 11.05 6.39
C GLU A 120 -16.45 11.84 6.37
N THR A 121 -16.41 12.99 5.69
CA THR A 121 -15.23 13.85 5.67
C THR A 121 -14.82 14.29 7.08
N ALA A 122 -15.75 14.80 7.88
CA ALA A 122 -15.48 15.20 9.26
C ALA A 122 -15.12 14.00 10.15
N GLN A 123 -15.72 12.84 9.91
CA GLN A 123 -15.35 11.60 10.61
C GLN A 123 -13.92 11.15 10.29
N ARG A 124 -13.47 11.26 9.04
CA ARG A 124 -12.08 10.95 8.65
C ARG A 124 -11.09 11.91 9.32
N GLU A 125 -11.44 13.19 9.50
CA GLU A 125 -10.61 14.13 10.28
C GLU A 125 -10.39 13.67 11.72
N LEU A 126 -11.40 13.10 12.37
CA LEU A 126 -11.25 12.53 13.71
C LEU A 126 -10.31 11.31 13.69
N ALA A 127 -10.43 10.45 12.69
CA ALA A 127 -9.53 9.30 12.53
C ALA A 127 -8.08 9.74 12.29
N TYR A 128 -7.84 10.75 11.45
CA TYR A 128 -6.50 11.32 11.27
C TYR A 128 -5.97 11.97 12.55
N GLY A 129 -6.83 12.65 13.32
CA GLY A 129 -6.48 13.20 14.62
C GLY A 129 -6.00 12.13 15.61
N TRP A 130 -6.68 10.97 15.64
CA TRP A 130 -6.23 9.81 16.42
C TRP A 130 -4.88 9.29 15.94
N ILE A 131 -4.70 9.10 14.62
CA ILE A 131 -3.42 8.62 14.05
C ILE A 131 -2.29 9.60 14.40
N ALA A 132 -2.54 10.91 14.32
CA ALA A 132 -1.56 11.93 14.65
C ALA A 132 -1.18 11.89 16.14
N GLY A 133 -2.15 11.68 17.03
CA GLY A 133 -1.93 11.58 18.47
C GLY A 133 -1.13 10.34 18.88
N GLU A 134 -1.44 9.18 18.29
CA GLU A 134 -0.80 7.90 18.65
C GLU A 134 0.52 7.67 17.91
N PHE A 135 0.58 8.03 16.63
CA PHE A 135 1.68 7.66 15.73
C PHE A 135 2.46 8.85 15.17
N GLY A 136 2.07 10.09 15.52
CA GLY A 136 2.70 11.32 15.07
C GLY A 136 2.10 11.90 13.78
N GLN A 137 2.28 13.22 13.62
CA GLN A 137 1.68 13.98 12.53
C GLN A 137 2.11 13.49 11.14
N GLU A 138 3.40 13.18 10.95
CA GLU A 138 3.92 12.70 9.66
C GLU A 138 3.27 11.38 9.21
N SER A 139 3.02 10.46 10.15
CA SER A 139 2.31 9.21 9.88
C SER A 139 0.88 9.48 9.42
N SER A 140 0.18 10.37 10.12
CA SER A 140 -1.18 10.80 9.76
C SER A 140 -1.24 11.46 8.39
N ASP A 141 -0.30 12.37 8.10
CA ASP A 141 -0.21 13.06 6.82
C ASP A 141 0.05 12.09 5.68
N LEU A 142 0.88 11.07 5.90
CA LEU A 142 1.08 9.99 4.93
C LEU A 142 -0.20 9.18 4.73
N VAL A 143 -0.87 8.71 5.78
CA VAL A 143 -2.14 7.95 5.64
C VAL A 143 -3.16 8.78 4.88
N ARG A 144 -3.30 10.06 5.20
CA ARG A 144 -4.18 11.00 4.48
C ARG A 144 -3.81 11.12 3.01
N SER A 145 -2.53 11.22 2.67
CA SER A 145 -2.07 11.29 1.28
C SER A 145 -2.33 9.99 0.50
N LEU A 146 -2.36 8.86 1.19
CA LEU A 146 -2.66 7.56 0.58
C LEU A 146 -4.16 7.32 0.47
N THR A 147 -4.97 7.96 1.32
CA THR A 147 -6.42 7.79 1.36
C THR A 147 -7.12 8.41 0.13
N ASN A 148 -8.06 7.69 -0.47
CA ASN A 148 -8.93 8.16 -1.54
C ASN A 148 -9.95 9.16 -1.02
N PRO A 149 -10.27 10.21 -1.80
CA PRO A 149 -11.27 11.19 -1.36
C PRO A 149 -12.64 10.52 -1.18
N VAL A 150 -13.43 11.05 -0.24
CA VAL A 150 -14.86 10.70 -0.14
C VAL A 150 -15.51 11.04 -1.48
N THR A 151 -16.10 10.05 -2.14
CA THR A 151 -16.68 10.25 -3.47
C THR A 151 -18.15 10.60 -3.32
N GLU A 152 -18.53 11.83 -3.66
CA GLU A 152 -19.94 12.25 -3.74
C GLU A 152 -20.58 11.92 -5.10
N VAL A 153 -19.80 11.38 -6.04
CA VAL A 153 -20.22 11.25 -7.45
C VAL A 153 -20.93 9.91 -7.69
N GLU A 154 -22.25 9.91 -7.56
CA GLU A 154 -23.09 8.72 -7.68
C GLU A 154 -23.26 8.20 -9.14
N HIS A 155 -22.67 8.85 -10.16
CA HIS A 155 -23.02 8.59 -11.56
C HIS A 155 -21.84 8.43 -12.53
N LEU A 156 -20.67 7.98 -12.06
CA LEU A 156 -19.54 7.70 -12.95
C LEU A 156 -19.63 6.30 -13.58
N THR A 157 -19.43 6.23 -14.89
CA THR A 157 -19.20 4.97 -15.62
C THR A 157 -17.92 4.29 -15.12
N LYS A 158 -17.77 2.98 -15.39
CA LYS A 158 -16.56 2.23 -15.02
C LYS A 158 -15.28 2.84 -15.62
N ALA A 159 -15.36 3.33 -16.86
CA ALA A 159 -14.26 4.02 -17.52
C ALA A 159 -13.83 5.29 -16.77
N GLN A 160 -14.80 6.15 -16.46
CA GLN A 160 -14.55 7.39 -15.71
C GLN A 160 -14.00 7.12 -14.31
N LYS A 161 -14.48 6.06 -13.63
CA LYS A 161 -13.92 5.65 -12.33
C LYS A 161 -12.44 5.27 -12.44
N ARG A 162 -12.03 4.57 -13.51
CA ARG A 162 -10.64 4.20 -13.76
C ARG A 162 -9.77 5.40 -14.10
N GLU A 163 -10.26 6.30 -14.95
CA GLU A 163 -9.56 7.54 -15.29
C GLU A 163 -9.37 8.43 -14.06
N ASN A 164 -10.43 8.65 -13.28
CA ASN A 164 -10.37 9.40 -12.04
C ASN A 164 -9.42 8.76 -11.02
N TYR A 165 -9.37 7.42 -10.97
CA TYR A 165 -8.40 6.72 -10.12
C TYR A 165 -6.96 7.00 -10.57
N ALA A 166 -6.66 6.91 -11.87
CA ALA A 166 -5.32 7.20 -12.39
C ALA A 166 -4.91 8.67 -12.15
N VAL A 167 -5.81 9.62 -12.43
CA VAL A 167 -5.60 11.05 -12.14
C VAL A 167 -5.38 11.28 -10.64
N GLY A 168 -6.18 10.63 -9.80
CA GLY A 168 -6.07 10.72 -8.35
C GLY A 168 -4.76 10.16 -7.81
N VAL A 169 -4.26 9.05 -8.35
CA VAL A 169 -2.93 8.52 -8.00
C VAL A 169 -1.84 9.49 -8.43
N ALA A 170 -1.89 10.02 -9.66
CA ALA A 170 -0.91 10.98 -10.15
C ALA A 170 -0.86 12.25 -9.30
N ALA A 171 -2.01 12.76 -8.85
CA ALA A 171 -2.09 13.92 -7.98
C ALA A 171 -1.48 13.67 -6.60
N LYS A 172 -1.71 12.49 -6.01
CA LYS A 172 -1.20 12.12 -4.67
C LYS A 172 0.31 11.98 -4.62
N ILE A 173 0.90 11.37 -5.65
CA ILE A 173 2.35 11.08 -5.65
C ILE A 173 3.20 12.28 -6.09
N ARG A 174 2.60 13.27 -6.77
CA ARG A 174 3.33 14.39 -7.37
C ARG A 174 4.14 15.17 -6.34
N GLY A 175 5.47 15.12 -6.46
CA GLY A 175 6.40 15.80 -5.55
C GLY A 175 6.42 15.22 -4.14
N ASN A 176 5.73 14.10 -3.89
CA ASN A 176 5.63 13.48 -2.57
C ASN A 176 6.23 12.07 -2.60
N ALA A 177 7.52 11.99 -2.22
CA ALA A 177 8.27 10.74 -2.25
C ALA A 177 7.71 9.67 -1.29
N GLY A 178 7.15 10.06 -0.13
CA GLY A 178 6.51 9.14 0.80
C GLY A 178 5.22 8.52 0.21
N ALA A 179 4.37 9.36 -0.38
CA ALA A 179 3.16 8.91 -1.07
C ALA A 179 3.49 8.06 -2.31
N PHE A 180 4.57 8.39 -3.04
CA PHE A 180 5.09 7.54 -4.12
C PHE A 180 5.43 6.15 -3.60
N ILE A 181 6.23 6.03 -2.54
CA ILE A 181 6.63 4.72 -1.97
C ILE A 181 5.39 3.93 -1.52
N GLY A 182 4.47 4.57 -0.80
CA GLY A 182 3.23 3.94 -0.32
C GLY A 182 2.33 3.46 -1.47
N LYS A 183 2.04 4.32 -2.46
CA LYS A 183 1.23 3.93 -3.62
C LYS A 183 1.91 2.93 -4.53
N PHE A 184 3.23 3.00 -4.69
CA PHE A 184 3.96 2.06 -5.53
C PHE A 184 3.99 0.66 -4.92
N THR A 185 4.22 0.54 -3.60
CA THR A 185 4.19 -0.78 -2.94
C THR A 185 2.78 -1.40 -2.96
N ASP A 186 1.73 -0.61 -2.77
CA ASP A 186 0.34 -1.05 -2.91
C ASP A 186 0.03 -1.49 -4.36
N PHE A 187 0.42 -0.67 -5.34
CA PHE A 187 0.32 -1.02 -6.76
C PHE A 187 1.02 -2.35 -7.08
N MET A 188 2.20 -2.59 -6.54
CA MET A 188 2.92 -3.85 -6.74
C MET A 188 2.17 -5.06 -6.16
N ASP A 189 1.59 -4.94 -4.98
CA ASP A 189 0.83 -6.03 -4.35
C ASP A 189 -0.45 -6.34 -5.14
N ASN A 190 -1.11 -5.30 -5.63
CA ASN A 190 -2.36 -5.40 -6.37
C ASN A 190 -2.17 -5.87 -7.82
N ALA A 191 -1.28 -5.22 -8.57
CA ALA A 191 -1.04 -5.52 -9.98
C ALA A 191 -0.16 -6.77 -10.17
N GLY A 192 0.77 -7.04 -9.24
CA GLY A 192 1.65 -8.20 -9.31
C GLY A 192 0.90 -9.54 -9.25
N GLY A 193 -0.24 -9.58 -8.56
CA GLY A 193 -1.10 -10.77 -8.48
C GLY A 193 -1.80 -11.14 -9.79
N LEU A 194 -1.90 -10.22 -10.76
CA LEU A 194 -2.66 -10.44 -12.00
C LEU A 194 -2.10 -11.55 -12.87
N HIS A 195 -0.77 -11.65 -12.96
CA HIS A 195 -0.12 -12.69 -13.75
C HIS A 195 -0.47 -14.10 -13.23
N HIS A 196 -0.72 -14.25 -11.92
CA HIS A 196 -1.11 -15.53 -11.35
C HIS A 196 -2.59 -15.85 -11.54
N ASN A 197 -3.41 -14.82 -11.83
CA ASN A 197 -4.84 -14.94 -12.07
C ASN A 197 -5.19 -15.03 -13.56
N ALA A 198 -4.21 -14.92 -14.47
CA ALA A 198 -4.34 -15.08 -15.92
C ALA A 198 -4.52 -16.56 -16.32
N VAL A 199 -5.61 -17.16 -15.84
CA VAL A 199 -6.08 -18.51 -16.17
C VAL A 199 -7.49 -18.43 -16.76
N GLY A 200 -7.89 -19.42 -17.56
CA GLY A 200 -9.20 -19.41 -18.24
C GLY A 200 -10.38 -19.25 -17.28
N GLY A 201 -11.38 -18.47 -17.67
CA GLY A 201 -12.59 -18.16 -16.89
C GLY A 201 -12.55 -16.86 -16.09
N ASN A 202 -11.43 -16.14 -16.09
CA ASN A 202 -11.23 -14.87 -15.37
C ASN A 202 -11.03 -13.66 -16.31
N GLU A 203 -11.32 -13.79 -17.60
CA GLU A 203 -10.96 -12.83 -18.66
C GLU A 203 -11.51 -11.43 -18.38
N GLN A 204 -12.77 -11.33 -17.93
CA GLN A 204 -13.39 -10.05 -17.61
C GLN A 204 -12.74 -9.37 -16.40
N MET A 205 -12.40 -10.14 -15.36
CA MET A 205 -11.69 -9.62 -14.19
C MET A 205 -10.29 -9.15 -14.57
N ILE A 206 -9.56 -9.94 -15.36
CA ILE A 206 -8.23 -9.62 -15.85
C ILE A 206 -8.27 -8.33 -16.69
N SER A 207 -9.19 -8.24 -17.65
CA SER A 207 -9.33 -7.07 -18.51
C SER A 207 -9.70 -5.80 -17.71
N HIS A 208 -10.58 -5.94 -16.70
CA HIS A 208 -10.90 -4.84 -15.78
C HIS A 208 -9.67 -4.35 -15.01
N LEU A 209 -8.86 -5.26 -14.48
CA LEU A 209 -7.69 -4.90 -13.67
C LEU A 209 -6.55 -4.37 -14.52
N ILE A 210 -6.36 -4.86 -15.76
CA ILE A 210 -5.44 -4.26 -16.74
C ILE A 210 -5.86 -2.80 -16.99
N ALA A 211 -7.14 -2.56 -17.29
CA ALA A 211 -7.63 -1.20 -17.54
C ALA A 211 -7.45 -0.27 -16.32
N LYS A 212 -7.49 -0.81 -15.10
CA LYS A 212 -7.24 -0.05 -13.86
C LYS A 212 -5.76 0.24 -13.62
N TYR A 213 -4.88 -0.72 -13.86
CA TYR A 213 -3.48 -0.68 -13.39
C TYR A 213 -2.46 -0.34 -14.48
N HIS A 214 -2.71 -0.68 -15.74
CA HIS A 214 -1.80 -0.37 -16.84
C HIS A 214 -1.50 1.14 -16.97
N PRO A 215 -2.49 2.06 -16.86
CA PRO A 215 -2.21 3.49 -16.91
C PRO A 215 -1.26 3.99 -15.82
N LEU A 216 -1.23 3.32 -14.66
CA LEU A 216 -0.38 3.74 -13.54
C LEU A 216 1.11 3.56 -13.82
N VAL A 217 1.50 2.69 -14.76
CA VAL A 217 2.91 2.47 -15.12
C VAL A 217 3.56 3.76 -15.60
N ALA A 218 2.91 4.48 -16.51
CA ALA A 218 3.42 5.75 -17.03
C ALA A 218 3.43 6.84 -15.95
N ILE A 219 2.44 6.84 -15.05
CA ILE A 219 2.34 7.78 -13.93
C ILE A 219 3.50 7.58 -12.95
N PHE A 220 3.74 6.35 -12.49
CA PHE A 220 4.87 6.05 -11.62
C PHE A 220 6.20 6.30 -12.31
N GLN A 221 6.35 5.99 -13.60
CA GLN A 221 7.58 6.25 -14.34
C GLN A 221 7.88 7.75 -14.45
N THR A 222 6.85 8.55 -14.67
CA THR A 222 6.98 10.02 -14.72
C THR A 222 7.43 10.55 -13.36
N GLU A 223 6.74 10.19 -12.29
CA GLU A 223 7.10 10.67 -10.94
C GLU A 223 8.48 10.19 -10.50
N LEU A 224 8.85 8.93 -10.79
CA LEU A 224 10.17 8.37 -10.48
C LEU A 224 11.29 9.17 -11.16
N ASN A 225 11.05 9.66 -12.38
CA ASN A 225 12.01 10.48 -13.12
C ASN A 225 12.04 11.93 -12.62
N THR A 226 10.88 12.53 -12.36
CA THR A 226 10.75 13.93 -11.96
C THR A 226 11.22 14.17 -10.52
N ASN A 227 10.92 13.25 -9.61
CA ASN A 227 11.17 13.39 -8.17
C ASN A 227 12.25 12.42 -7.66
N LYS A 228 13.17 12.07 -8.57
CA LYS A 228 14.22 11.07 -8.40
C LYS A 228 15.04 11.26 -7.13
N ASP A 229 15.51 12.48 -6.86
CA ASP A 229 16.41 12.74 -5.74
C ASP A 229 15.71 12.58 -4.39
N ALA A 230 14.46 13.03 -4.26
CA ALA A 230 13.68 12.84 -3.04
C ALA A 230 13.35 11.36 -2.81
N ILE A 231 12.99 10.61 -3.87
CA ILE A 231 12.76 9.16 -3.75
C ILE A 231 14.04 8.44 -3.35
N ARG A 232 15.19 8.77 -3.97
CA ARG A 232 16.51 8.20 -3.60
C ARG A 232 16.92 8.52 -2.18
N ALA A 233 16.49 9.64 -1.61
CA ALA A 233 16.76 9.97 -0.22
C ALA A 233 16.01 9.05 0.77
N LEU A 234 14.93 8.40 0.33
CA LEU A 234 14.12 7.52 1.18
C LEU A 234 14.50 6.03 1.10
N VAL A 235 15.27 5.63 0.09
CA VAL A 235 15.60 4.21 -0.16
C VAL A 235 17.10 4.01 -0.33
N SER A 236 17.57 2.78 -0.15
CA SER A 236 18.93 2.41 -0.52
C SER A 236 19.14 2.43 -2.04
N ALA A 237 20.40 2.48 -2.49
CA ALA A 237 20.71 2.39 -3.92
C ALA A 237 20.19 1.07 -4.56
N ALA A 238 20.28 -0.04 -3.83
CA ALA A 238 19.73 -1.32 -4.26
C ALA A 238 18.20 -1.31 -4.32
N GLY A 239 17.54 -0.67 -3.32
CA GLY A 239 16.09 -0.50 -3.30
C GLY A 239 15.58 0.36 -4.46
N TYR A 240 16.28 1.45 -4.77
CA TYR A 240 15.95 2.29 -5.93
C TYR A 240 16.06 1.50 -7.24
N ALA A 241 17.13 0.71 -7.41
CA ALA A 241 17.30 -0.14 -8.58
C ALA A 241 16.21 -1.24 -8.67
N ASP A 242 15.79 -1.80 -7.53
CA ASP A 242 14.66 -2.75 -7.49
C ASP A 242 13.35 -2.06 -7.90
N ILE A 243 13.07 -0.84 -7.42
CA ILE A 243 11.90 -0.06 -7.84
C ILE A 243 11.88 0.12 -9.37
N GLU A 244 12.98 0.56 -9.97
CA GLU A 244 13.11 0.72 -11.43
C GLU A 244 12.87 -0.61 -12.16
N LEU A 245 13.49 -1.68 -11.69
CA LEU A 245 13.34 -3.01 -12.27
C LEU A 245 11.88 -3.50 -12.17
N LYS A 246 11.24 -3.37 -11.01
CA LYS A 246 9.88 -3.84 -10.76
C LYS A 246 8.86 -3.06 -11.59
N LEU A 247 9.02 -1.73 -11.68
CA LEU A 247 8.18 -0.90 -12.53
C LEU A 247 8.29 -1.32 -14.01
N SER A 248 9.52 -1.54 -14.49
CA SER A 248 9.79 -2.00 -15.84
C SER A 248 9.19 -3.39 -16.13
N VAL A 249 9.37 -4.35 -15.21
CA VAL A 249 8.82 -5.71 -15.33
C VAL A 249 7.30 -5.71 -15.29
N LEU A 250 6.68 -4.95 -14.39
CA LEU A 250 5.23 -4.83 -14.30
C LEU A 250 4.65 -4.17 -15.55
N GLY A 251 5.30 -3.13 -16.08
CA GLY A 251 4.91 -2.51 -17.34
C GLY A 251 4.86 -3.50 -18.50
N ARG A 252 5.92 -4.30 -18.68
CA ARG A 252 5.94 -5.35 -19.71
C ARG A 252 4.85 -6.40 -19.52
N ARG A 253 4.62 -6.85 -18.28
CA ARG A 253 3.60 -7.85 -17.96
C ARG A 253 2.19 -7.34 -18.24
N LEU A 254 1.87 -6.13 -17.78
CA LEU A 254 0.57 -5.51 -18.01
C LEU A 254 0.35 -5.23 -19.50
N GLY A 255 1.38 -4.79 -20.23
CA GLY A 255 1.30 -4.59 -21.68
C GLY A 255 1.08 -5.90 -22.46
N ALA A 256 1.77 -6.98 -22.08
CA ALA A 256 1.55 -8.30 -22.68
C ALA A 256 0.12 -8.81 -22.42
N LEU A 257 -0.38 -8.65 -21.19
CA LEU A 257 -1.76 -9.01 -20.84
C LEU A 257 -2.78 -8.14 -21.59
N ALA A 258 -2.52 -6.85 -21.77
CA ALA A 258 -3.38 -5.96 -22.55
C ALA A 258 -3.49 -6.41 -24.02
N GLY A 259 -2.39 -6.90 -24.61
CA GLY A 259 -2.39 -7.48 -25.96
C GLY A 259 -3.18 -8.78 -26.08
N LEU A 260 -3.22 -9.59 -25.02
CA LEU A 260 -3.91 -10.88 -24.99
C LEU A 260 -5.42 -10.78 -24.70
N TYR A 261 -5.80 -9.91 -23.77
CA TYR A 261 -7.17 -9.84 -23.24
C TYR A 261 -7.92 -8.57 -23.67
N GLY A 262 -7.25 -7.63 -24.32
CA GLY A 262 -7.77 -6.29 -24.57
C GLY A 262 -7.97 -5.49 -23.28
N THR A 263 -8.17 -4.18 -23.42
CA THR A 263 -8.64 -3.33 -22.33
C THR A 263 -10.16 -3.20 -22.45
N ALA A 264 -10.91 -3.74 -21.48
CA ALA A 264 -12.36 -3.56 -21.43
C ALA A 264 -12.67 -2.07 -21.36
N ALA A 265 -13.54 -1.62 -22.28
CA ALA A 265 -14.02 -0.24 -22.35
C ALA A 265 -14.65 0.23 -21.02
#